data_AF-A0A502XD13-F1
#
_entry.id   AF-A0A502XD13-F1
#
_cell.length_a   1.000
_cell.length_b   1.000
_cell.length_c   1.000
_cell.angle_alpha   90.00
_cell.angle_beta   90.00
_cell.angle_gamma   90.00
#
_symmetry.space_group_name_H-M   'P 1'
#
loop_
_entity.id
_entity.type
_entity.pdbx_description
1 polymer ?
#
loop_
_entity_poly.entity_id
_entity_poly.type
_entity_poly.pdbx_seq_one_letter_code
_entity_poly.pdbx_strand_id
1 'polypeptide(L)'
;MQVSLRLDSDCLRAFHLLLLQRLAALADVEVSVDARPAGSGIPGSIAALFQLETVIHGLPADGLAKRLPLSALAPFQTRTPVSLDLVLDLCGDVQVEGTRVWRVTYDGAGGEAALLASILDGRTPLARVEENGAVVAEGRLGTEYGGIALAAFQDMLARTASLILAAVTGAARGALPVLPEPMDGRGAPSLPSAGKLGVRAGKALARRVVQKIYHLCYNAPHWKVGWRETGGRDLFDLRAHPASGWQELPDDGSRFYADPFPILYQGQVTLFVEDYIHHLGRAIISAVPFGPSGPIGRPEPVLDLPYHLSYPFVFERDGQVWMVPESCANRTVDLYRATAFPGGWVKEATLLSDIVASDATLVEHGGSWWMFATVRDGEGTARDGGGAFSDALHLWSAPDFRGPWTPHPKNPVLIDIASARPAGRMVERGGQLLRPVQDCRRSYGGALGIARVTHLDLNGMDQRVETILTSGALWSGRKLHTLNEAGGLEFIDGSAIAPRWKQKRQP
;
A
#
# COMPACT_ATOMS: atom_id res chain seq x y z
N MET A 1 16.24 -23.06 15.33
CA MET A 1 17.22 -22.07 14.85
C MET A 1 17.43 -21.02 15.93
N GLN A 2 18.66 -20.84 16.38
CA GLN A 2 19.06 -19.83 17.35
C GLN A 2 19.42 -18.52 16.66
N VAL A 3 18.61 -17.49 16.85
CA VAL A 3 18.76 -16.17 16.24
C VAL A 3 19.11 -15.13 17.31
N SER A 4 20.22 -14.41 17.14
CA SER A 4 20.56 -13.28 17.99
C SER A 4 20.33 -11.96 17.27
N LEU A 5 19.66 -11.00 17.91
CA LEU A 5 19.45 -9.66 17.37
C LEU A 5 20.49 -8.71 17.94
N ARG A 6 21.32 -8.12 17.07
CA ARG A 6 22.24 -7.03 17.43
C ARG A 6 21.48 -5.71 17.42
N LEU A 7 21.33 -5.10 18.60
CA LEU A 7 20.56 -3.86 18.82
C LEU A 7 21.39 -2.76 19.49
N ASP A 8 21.23 -1.52 19.06
CA ASP A 8 21.81 -0.38 19.76
C ASP A 8 21.10 -0.14 21.10
N SER A 9 21.82 -0.33 22.21
CA SER A 9 21.27 -0.18 23.56
C SER A 9 20.82 1.24 23.87
N ASP A 10 21.42 2.25 23.23
CA ASP A 10 21.08 3.66 23.42
C ASP A 10 19.87 4.06 22.56
N CYS A 11 19.50 3.19 21.62
CA CYS A 11 18.49 3.43 20.61
C CYS A 11 17.36 2.40 20.61
N LEU A 12 17.06 1.76 21.74
CA LEU A 12 15.97 0.78 21.81
C LEU A 12 14.58 1.40 21.53
N ARG A 13 13.76 0.72 20.72
CA ARG A 13 12.41 1.14 20.33
C ARG A 13 11.39 0.01 20.38
N ALA A 14 10.11 0.38 20.33
CA ALA A 14 9.00 -0.56 20.22
C ALA A 14 9.09 -1.47 18.98
N PHE A 15 9.65 -0.99 17.87
CA PHE A 15 9.99 -1.83 16.72
C PHE A 15 10.85 -3.06 17.08
N HIS A 16 11.92 -2.87 17.85
CA HIS A 16 12.81 -3.98 18.22
C HIS A 16 12.09 -5.03 19.06
N LEU A 17 11.24 -4.59 20.00
CA LEU A 17 10.43 -5.49 20.82
C LEU A 17 9.41 -6.25 19.97
N LEU A 18 8.72 -5.57 19.05
CA LEU A 18 7.79 -6.21 18.12
C LEU A 18 8.48 -7.28 17.28
N LEU A 19 9.66 -6.98 16.74
CA LEU A 19 10.43 -7.94 15.94
C LEU A 19 10.82 -9.17 16.76
N LEU A 20 11.32 -8.97 17.98
CA LEU A 20 11.64 -10.08 18.90
C LEU A 20 10.41 -10.94 19.19
N GLN A 21 9.26 -10.33 19.48
CA GLN A 21 8.01 -11.04 19.73
C GLN A 21 7.57 -11.87 18.51
N ARG A 22 7.63 -11.30 17.31
CA ARG A 22 7.26 -12.00 16.07
C ARG A 22 8.20 -13.17 15.76
N LEU A 23 9.50 -12.99 15.95
CA LEU A 23 10.47 -14.06 15.74
C LEU A 23 10.31 -15.17 16.78
N ALA A 24 10.10 -14.83 18.05
CA ALA A 24 9.88 -15.80 19.13
C ALA A 24 8.56 -16.59 19.00
N ALA A 25 7.59 -16.07 18.23
CA ALA A 25 6.34 -16.76 17.96
C ALA A 25 6.47 -17.86 16.89
N LEU A 26 7.58 -17.92 16.16
CA LEU A 26 7.85 -18.98 15.20
C LEU A 26 8.25 -20.27 15.94
N ALA A 27 7.60 -21.40 15.60
CA ALA A 27 7.74 -22.66 16.32
C ALA A 27 9.19 -23.18 16.44
N ASP A 28 10.03 -22.90 15.45
CA ASP A 28 11.40 -23.40 15.36
C ASP A 28 12.47 -22.31 15.53
N VAL A 29 12.12 -21.16 16.11
CA VAL A 29 13.04 -20.04 16.32
C VAL A 29 13.15 -19.71 17.80
N GLU A 30 14.37 -19.81 18.32
CA GLU A 30 14.71 -19.28 19.63
C GLU A 30 15.48 -17.96 19.43
N VAL A 31 15.08 -16.93 20.19
CA VAL A 31 15.65 -15.58 20.06
C VAL A 31 16.48 -15.20 21.29
N SER A 32 17.59 -14.52 21.03
CA SER A 32 18.41 -13.84 22.03
C SER A 32 18.76 -12.43 21.57
N VAL A 33 19.30 -11.61 22.47
CA VAL A 33 19.61 -10.20 22.18
C VAL A 33 21.05 -9.86 22.53
N ASP A 34 21.77 -9.26 21.59
CA ASP A 34 23.04 -8.56 21.80
C ASP A 34 22.77 -7.04 21.80
N ALA A 35 22.42 -6.51 22.98
CA ALA A 35 22.18 -5.08 23.19
C ALA A 35 23.42 -4.41 23.76
N ARG A 36 24.13 -3.65 22.92
CA ARG A 36 25.30 -2.85 23.29
C ARG A 36 25.31 -1.54 22.49
N PRO A 37 25.99 -0.47 22.96
CA PRO A 37 25.98 0.82 22.27
C PRO A 37 26.50 0.71 20.84
N ALA A 38 25.85 1.37 19.89
CA ALA A 38 26.36 1.52 18.53
C ALA A 38 27.00 2.91 18.31
N GLY A 39 28.12 2.97 17.57
CA GLY A 39 28.85 4.22 17.33
C GLY A 39 28.11 5.25 16.44
N SER A 40 27.01 4.85 15.80
CA SER A 40 26.22 5.64 14.84
C SER A 40 24.80 5.91 15.37
N GLY A 41 24.70 6.66 16.47
CA GLY A 41 23.41 6.99 17.08
C GLY A 41 22.57 7.97 16.24
N ILE A 42 21.24 7.89 16.39
CA ILE A 42 20.31 8.88 15.84
C ILE A 42 20.40 10.18 16.67
N PRO A 43 20.65 11.35 16.05
CA PRO A 43 20.76 12.63 16.76
C PRO A 43 19.49 12.98 17.56
N GLY A 44 19.66 13.58 18.73
CA GLY A 44 18.54 14.03 19.58
C GLY A 44 17.58 15.01 18.89
N SER A 45 18.03 15.74 17.86
CA SER A 45 17.18 16.60 17.03
C SER A 45 16.08 15.84 16.28
N ILE A 46 16.26 14.54 15.99
CA ILE A 46 15.20 13.71 15.40
C ILE A 46 14.08 13.44 16.40
N ALA A 47 14.41 13.23 17.68
CA ALA A 47 13.40 13.05 18.72
C ALA A 47 12.53 14.32 18.87
N ALA A 48 13.15 15.50 18.79
CA ALA A 48 12.43 16.77 18.80
C ALA A 48 11.52 16.93 17.56
N LEU A 49 11.99 16.54 16.37
CA LEU A 49 11.16 16.52 15.15
C LEU A 49 9.94 15.61 15.33
N PHE A 50 10.13 14.39 15.86
CA PHE A 50 9.03 13.45 16.09
C PHE A 50 8.01 13.99 17.09
N GLN A 51 8.45 14.57 18.21
CA GLN A 51 7.54 15.20 19.17
C GLN A 51 6.72 16.32 18.52
N LEU A 52 7.36 17.15 17.69
CA LEU A 52 6.67 18.20 16.95
C LEU A 52 5.65 17.62 15.97
N GLU A 53 6.00 16.60 15.18
CA GLU A 53 5.09 15.96 14.24
C GLU A 53 3.92 15.26 14.95
N THR A 54 4.15 14.62 16.10
CA THR A 54 3.10 14.06 16.97
C THR A 54 2.08 15.13 17.34
N VAL A 55 2.54 16.29 17.83
CA VAL A 55 1.64 17.39 18.23
C VAL A 55 0.96 18.03 17.02
N ILE A 56 1.73 18.33 15.96
CA ILE A 56 1.21 18.98 14.77
C ILE A 56 0.13 18.09 14.16
N HIS A 57 0.42 16.81 13.91
CA HIS A 57 -0.44 15.91 13.14
C HIS A 57 -1.43 15.08 13.98
N GLY A 58 -1.32 15.09 15.30
CA GLY A 58 -2.17 14.27 16.18
C GLY A 58 -1.85 12.77 16.09
N LEU A 59 -0.57 12.43 15.89
CA LEU A 59 -0.15 11.04 15.77
C LEU A 59 -0.17 10.34 17.14
N PRO A 60 -0.40 9.01 17.17
CA PRO A 60 -0.31 8.25 18.41
C PRO A 60 1.11 8.30 19.00
N ALA A 61 1.19 8.44 20.33
CA ALA A 61 2.46 8.49 21.06
C ALA A 61 3.11 7.10 21.27
N ASP A 62 2.39 6.03 20.94
CA ASP A 62 2.73 4.65 21.26
C ASP A 62 3.11 3.78 20.06
N GLY A 63 3.36 4.35 18.88
CA GLY A 63 3.79 3.56 17.71
C GLY A 63 5.26 3.11 17.73
N LEU A 64 5.70 2.45 16.66
CA LEU A 64 6.97 1.70 16.60
C LEU A 64 8.24 2.52 16.83
N ALA A 65 8.20 3.82 16.54
CA ALA A 65 9.31 4.73 16.78
C ALA A 65 9.51 5.06 18.27
N LYS A 66 8.59 4.69 19.17
CA LYS A 66 8.67 5.00 20.61
C LYS A 66 9.93 4.38 21.22
N ARG A 67 10.69 5.18 21.98
CA ARG A 67 11.82 4.73 22.79
C ARG A 67 11.37 3.80 23.93
N LEU A 68 12.11 2.72 24.17
CA LEU A 68 11.88 1.80 25.29
C LEU A 68 13.12 1.71 26.19
N PRO A 69 12.95 1.46 27.50
CA PRO A 69 14.06 1.16 28.39
C PRO A 69 14.63 -0.24 28.10
N LEU A 70 15.91 -0.48 28.40
CA LEU A 70 16.54 -1.80 28.23
C LEU A 70 15.83 -2.92 29.01
N SER A 71 15.15 -2.60 30.12
CA SER A 71 14.34 -3.57 30.86
C SER A 71 13.20 -4.17 30.04
N ALA A 72 12.77 -3.53 28.95
CA ALA A 72 11.80 -4.10 28.02
C ALA A 72 12.31 -5.37 27.31
N LEU A 73 13.63 -5.59 27.28
CA LEU A 73 14.25 -6.78 26.71
C LEU A 73 14.38 -7.95 27.70
N ALA A 74 14.02 -7.76 28.98
CA ALA A 74 14.18 -8.78 30.02
C ALA A 74 13.65 -10.17 29.63
N PRO A 75 12.50 -10.32 28.91
CA PRO A 75 12.03 -11.65 28.48
C PRO A 75 12.95 -12.36 27.48
N PHE A 76 13.81 -11.62 26.77
CA PHE A 76 14.69 -12.12 25.71
C PHE A 76 16.18 -12.09 26.10
N GLN A 77 16.49 -11.58 27.30
CA GLN A 77 17.82 -11.60 27.89
C GLN A 77 18.02 -12.94 28.63
N THR A 78 18.29 -14.01 27.88
CA THR A 78 18.69 -15.32 28.43
C THR A 78 20.15 -15.63 28.06
N ARG A 79 20.76 -16.59 28.79
CA ARG A 79 22.19 -16.98 28.71
C ARG A 79 22.69 -17.05 27.27
N THR A 80 23.91 -16.54 27.04
CA THR A 80 24.65 -16.67 25.78
C THR A 80 24.48 -18.09 25.22
N PRO A 81 23.86 -18.25 24.03
CA PRO A 81 23.61 -19.56 23.46
C PRO A 81 24.93 -20.33 23.29
N VAL A 82 24.88 -21.66 23.46
CA VAL A 82 26.05 -22.54 23.27
C VAL A 82 26.56 -22.49 21.82
N SER A 83 25.66 -22.25 20.87
CA SER A 83 25.96 -22.01 19.46
C SER A 83 24.89 -21.09 18.84
N LEU A 84 25.31 -20.14 18.01
CA LEU A 84 24.43 -19.24 17.26
C LEU A 84 24.32 -19.68 15.81
N ASP A 85 23.09 -19.82 15.30
CA ASP A 85 22.86 -20.15 13.89
C ASP A 85 22.89 -18.88 13.02
N LEU A 86 22.38 -17.76 13.55
CA LEU A 86 22.22 -16.50 12.81
C LEU A 86 22.33 -15.29 13.75
N VAL A 87 23.05 -14.26 13.30
CA VAL A 87 23.00 -12.90 13.87
C VAL A 87 22.25 -11.98 12.90
N LEU A 88 21.15 -11.39 13.38
CA LEU A 88 20.44 -10.31 12.70
C LEU A 88 21.07 -8.97 13.13
N ASP A 89 21.91 -8.42 12.25
CA ASP A 89 22.59 -7.14 12.44
C ASP A 89 21.72 -5.97 11.99
N LEU A 90 21.00 -5.38 12.96
CA LEU A 90 20.19 -4.17 12.74
C LEU A 90 21.02 -2.88 12.86
N CYS A 91 22.28 -2.96 13.29
CA CYS A 91 23.15 -1.80 13.49
C CYS A 91 24.13 -1.58 12.32
N GLY A 92 24.48 -2.66 11.63
CA GLY A 92 25.48 -2.67 10.57
C GLY A 92 26.93 -2.75 11.08
N ASP A 93 27.14 -3.07 12.36
CA ASP A 93 28.45 -3.00 13.02
C ASP A 93 29.08 -4.36 13.39
N VAL A 94 28.39 -5.46 13.05
CA VAL A 94 28.90 -6.82 13.31
C VAL A 94 29.99 -7.20 12.31
N GLN A 95 31.11 -7.70 12.83
CA GLN A 95 32.19 -8.31 12.03
C GLN A 95 31.83 -9.76 11.72
N VAL A 96 32.09 -10.19 10.48
CA VAL A 96 31.76 -11.55 10.04
C VAL A 96 32.89 -12.50 10.43
N GLU A 97 32.73 -13.19 11.57
CA GLU A 97 33.68 -14.20 12.06
C GLU A 97 32.91 -15.49 12.45
N GLY A 98 32.94 -16.50 11.57
CA GLY A 98 32.44 -17.86 11.83
C GLY A 98 30.91 -18.05 11.88
N THR A 99 30.15 -17.12 12.44
CA THR A 99 28.67 -17.16 12.50
C THR A 99 28.05 -16.46 11.30
N ARG A 100 26.91 -16.97 10.80
CA ARG A 100 26.14 -16.32 9.73
C ARG A 100 25.59 -14.98 10.22
N VAL A 101 25.80 -13.93 9.43
CA VAL A 101 25.32 -12.57 9.74
C VAL A 101 24.42 -12.11 8.61
N TRP A 102 23.18 -11.76 8.97
CA TRP A 102 22.27 -11.06 8.09
C TRP A 102 22.21 -9.60 8.50
N ARG A 103 22.69 -8.72 7.61
CA ARG A 103 22.65 -7.28 7.83
C ARG A 103 21.40 -6.70 7.22
N VAL A 104 20.70 -5.85 7.98
CA VAL A 104 19.59 -5.07 7.46
C VAL A 104 20.11 -3.73 6.97
N THR A 105 19.94 -3.47 5.68
CA THR A 105 20.40 -2.23 5.04
C THR A 105 19.26 -1.49 4.38
N TYR A 106 19.39 -0.17 4.30
CA TYR A 106 18.50 0.75 3.60
C TYR A 106 19.33 1.55 2.61
N ASP A 107 19.04 1.41 1.32
CA ASP A 107 19.83 2.00 0.23
C ASP A 107 21.35 1.69 0.37
N GLY A 108 21.67 0.47 0.85
CA GLY A 108 23.03 -0.03 1.04
C GLY A 108 23.72 0.39 2.36
N ALA A 109 23.07 1.18 3.23
CA ALA A 109 23.61 1.57 4.53
C ALA A 109 22.86 0.89 5.69
N GLY A 110 23.59 0.45 6.72
CA GLY A 110 23.01 -0.22 7.89
C GLY A 110 22.40 0.75 8.91
N GLY A 111 21.47 0.24 9.71
CA GLY A 111 20.91 0.96 10.86
C GLY A 111 19.70 1.85 10.56
N GLU A 112 18.92 2.10 11.61
CA GLU A 112 17.75 3.00 11.56
C GLU A 112 18.09 4.43 11.07
N ALA A 113 19.33 4.89 11.29
CA ALA A 113 19.82 6.17 10.82
C ALA A 113 19.82 6.28 9.29
N ALA A 114 20.13 5.17 8.59
CA ALA A 114 20.09 5.11 7.14
C ALA A 114 18.65 5.24 6.62
N LEU A 115 17.70 4.50 7.20
CA LEU A 115 16.28 4.61 6.87
C LEU A 115 15.77 6.05 7.04
N LEU A 116 16.11 6.69 8.16
CA LEU A 116 15.75 8.08 8.42
C LEU A 116 16.39 9.05 7.42
N ALA A 117 17.64 8.83 7.03
CA ALA A 117 18.30 9.65 6.02
C ALA A 117 17.53 9.59 4.70
N SER A 118 17.11 8.40 4.24
CA SER A 118 16.30 8.21 3.03
C SER A 118 14.93 8.89 3.11
N ILE A 119 14.23 8.75 4.24
CA ILE A 119 12.93 9.42 4.49
C ILE A 119 13.08 10.94 4.44
N LEU A 120 14.12 11.47 5.09
CA LEU A 120 14.36 12.92 5.17
C LEU A 120 14.83 13.50 3.83
N ASP A 121 15.54 12.72 3.02
CA ASP A 121 15.89 13.09 1.64
C ASP A 121 14.70 12.96 0.67
N GLY A 122 13.58 12.36 1.11
CA GLY A 122 12.38 12.18 0.30
C GLY A 122 12.51 11.08 -0.75
N ARG A 123 13.36 10.08 -0.50
CA ARG A 123 13.51 8.89 -1.34
C ARG A 123 12.55 7.79 -0.91
N THR A 124 12.30 6.86 -1.83
CA THR A 124 11.66 5.57 -1.52
C THR A 124 12.74 4.55 -1.14
N PRO A 125 12.88 4.19 0.14
CA PRO A 125 14.00 3.36 0.59
C PRO A 125 13.90 1.94 0.06
N LEU A 126 15.04 1.39 -0.37
CA LEU A 126 15.21 -0.02 -0.67
C LEU A 126 15.79 -0.72 0.56
N ALA A 127 14.98 -1.53 1.24
CA ALA A 127 15.41 -2.34 2.36
C ALA A 127 15.88 -3.71 1.88
N ARG A 128 17.01 -4.16 2.42
CA ARG A 128 17.56 -5.50 2.15
C ARG A 128 17.96 -6.20 3.42
N VAL A 129 17.80 -7.52 3.41
CA VAL A 129 18.48 -8.45 4.30
C VAL A 129 19.61 -9.06 3.49
N GLU A 130 20.86 -8.87 3.91
CA GLU A 130 22.04 -9.25 3.14
C GLU A 130 22.95 -10.19 3.94
N GLU A 131 23.46 -11.22 3.28
CA GLU A 131 24.45 -12.16 3.82
C GLU A 131 25.70 -12.11 2.94
N ASN A 132 26.84 -11.68 3.49
CA ASN A 132 28.11 -11.57 2.75
C ASN A 132 28.01 -10.81 1.41
N GLY A 133 27.15 -9.78 1.36
CA GLY A 133 26.89 -8.97 0.16
C GLY A 133 25.89 -9.58 -0.83
N ALA A 134 25.40 -10.80 -0.59
CA ALA A 134 24.29 -11.38 -1.33
C ALA A 134 22.95 -10.98 -0.72
N VAL A 135 21.97 -10.65 -1.55
CA VAL A 135 20.62 -10.28 -1.11
C VAL A 135 19.83 -11.54 -0.76
N VAL A 136 19.42 -11.66 0.50
CA VAL A 136 18.53 -12.72 1.00
C VAL A 136 17.06 -12.32 0.79
N ALA A 137 16.75 -11.07 1.10
CA ALA A 137 15.42 -10.50 0.94
C ALA A 137 15.50 -9.03 0.55
N GLU A 138 14.59 -8.58 -0.31
CA GLU A 138 14.51 -7.18 -0.75
C GLU A 138 13.06 -6.67 -0.70
N GLY A 139 12.89 -5.43 -0.24
CA GLY A 139 11.61 -4.75 -0.21
C GLY A 139 11.74 -3.26 -0.49
N ARG A 140 10.83 -2.69 -1.27
CA ARG A 140 10.76 -1.25 -1.48
C ARG A 140 9.72 -0.66 -0.56
N LEU A 141 10.18 0.00 0.49
CA LEU A 141 9.34 0.47 1.58
C LEU A 141 8.64 1.77 1.22
N GLY A 142 7.45 2.00 1.78
CA GLY A 142 6.63 3.15 1.44
C GLY A 142 5.82 3.71 2.60
N THR A 143 5.02 4.74 2.27
CA THR A 143 4.07 5.37 3.18
C THR A 143 3.11 6.25 2.37
N GLU A 144 1.85 6.34 2.79
CA GLU A 144 0.90 7.33 2.28
C GLU A 144 1.06 8.69 2.97
N TYR A 145 1.77 8.76 4.11
CA TYR A 145 1.93 9.98 4.93
C TYR A 145 3.07 10.90 4.44
N GLY A 146 3.16 11.09 3.13
CA GLY A 146 4.23 11.83 2.47
C GLY A 146 4.52 13.20 3.12
N GLY A 147 5.75 13.36 3.60
CA GLY A 147 6.24 14.59 4.24
C GLY A 147 6.16 14.63 5.77
N ILE A 148 5.63 13.58 6.42
CA ILE A 148 5.64 13.39 7.87
C ILE A 148 6.66 12.30 8.21
N ALA A 149 7.81 12.69 8.76
CA ALA A 149 8.94 11.77 8.95
C ALA A 149 8.63 10.65 9.95
N LEU A 150 7.95 10.95 11.04
CA LEU A 150 7.57 9.98 12.08
C LEU A 150 6.65 8.90 11.53
N ALA A 151 5.58 9.29 10.81
CA ALA A 151 4.62 8.33 10.26
C ALA A 151 5.28 7.44 9.20
N ALA A 152 6.07 8.05 8.28
CA ALA A 152 6.87 7.32 7.30
C ALA A 152 7.80 6.30 7.97
N PHE A 153 8.51 6.73 9.02
CA PHE A 153 9.42 5.88 9.75
C PHE A 153 8.71 4.71 10.43
N GLN A 154 7.53 4.95 11.04
CA GLN A 154 6.73 3.90 11.66
C GLN A 154 6.25 2.86 10.64
N ASP A 155 5.75 3.28 9.48
CA ASP A 155 5.31 2.36 8.41
C ASP A 155 6.49 1.50 7.91
N MET A 156 7.63 2.13 7.66
CA MET A 156 8.80 1.45 7.12
C MET A 156 9.47 0.52 8.15
N LEU A 157 9.42 0.85 9.44
CA LEU A 157 9.83 -0.06 10.52
C LEU A 157 8.92 -1.30 10.59
N ALA A 158 7.59 -1.13 10.48
CA ALA A 158 6.67 -2.26 10.45
C ALA A 158 7.01 -3.20 9.27
N ARG A 159 7.21 -2.66 8.08
CA ARG A 159 7.58 -3.44 6.90
C ARG A 159 8.97 -4.03 6.94
N THR A 160 9.91 -3.38 7.62
CA THR A 160 11.21 -3.99 7.90
C THR A 160 11.01 -5.26 8.73
N ALA A 161 10.15 -5.24 9.75
CA ALA A 161 9.86 -6.44 10.54
C ALA A 161 9.23 -7.55 9.68
N SER A 162 8.27 -7.22 8.81
CA SER A 162 7.66 -8.20 7.88
C SER A 162 8.67 -8.77 6.88
N LEU A 163 9.59 -7.95 6.36
CA LEU A 163 10.66 -8.38 5.47
C LEU A 163 11.61 -9.36 6.17
N ILE A 164 12.05 -9.05 7.39
CA ILE A 164 12.91 -9.94 8.19
C ILE A 164 12.19 -11.25 8.50
N LEU A 165 10.92 -11.18 8.90
CA LEU A 165 10.13 -12.37 9.19
C LEU A 165 9.99 -13.26 7.96
N ALA A 166 9.67 -12.68 6.80
CA ALA A 166 9.60 -13.40 5.54
C ALA A 166 10.96 -14.02 5.15
N ALA A 167 12.08 -13.34 5.44
CA ALA A 167 13.41 -13.89 5.18
C ALA A 167 13.70 -15.11 6.05
N VAL A 168 13.37 -15.02 7.34
CA VAL A 168 13.55 -16.10 8.33
C VAL A 168 12.70 -17.33 8.00
N THR A 169 11.47 -17.14 7.50
CA THR A 169 10.57 -18.24 7.12
C THR A 169 10.80 -18.77 5.71
N GLY A 170 11.74 -18.19 4.95
CA GLY A 170 11.98 -18.55 3.54
C GLY A 170 10.87 -18.11 2.57
N ALA A 171 9.95 -17.25 3.03
CA ALA A 171 8.88 -16.66 2.23
C ALA A 171 9.34 -15.45 1.40
N ALA A 172 10.43 -14.79 1.81
CA ALA A 172 10.92 -13.57 1.15
C ALA A 172 11.47 -13.83 -0.24
N ARG A 173 11.62 -12.73 -0.98
CA ARG A 173 12.13 -12.70 -2.35
C ARG A 173 13.45 -11.97 -2.39
N GLY A 174 14.43 -12.56 -3.10
CA GLY A 174 15.75 -11.97 -3.28
C GLY A 174 15.81 -10.85 -4.32
N ALA A 175 14.76 -10.66 -5.13
CA ALA A 175 14.72 -9.64 -6.17
C ALA A 175 13.33 -9.00 -6.32
N LEU A 176 13.31 -7.67 -6.39
CA LEU A 176 12.10 -6.90 -6.72
C LEU A 176 11.82 -6.86 -8.24
N PRO A 177 10.56 -6.59 -8.64
CA PRO A 177 10.23 -6.26 -10.01
C PRO A 177 11.08 -5.09 -10.53
N VAL A 178 11.65 -5.26 -11.72
CA VAL A 178 12.36 -4.17 -12.41
C VAL A 178 11.32 -3.13 -12.86
N LEU A 179 11.51 -1.89 -12.42
CA LEU A 179 10.68 -0.76 -12.85
C LEU A 179 11.24 -0.15 -14.15
N PRO A 180 10.39 0.35 -15.07
CA PRO A 180 10.85 0.97 -16.31
C PRO A 180 11.67 2.25 -16.13
N GLU A 181 11.52 2.96 -14.99
CA GLU A 181 12.29 4.17 -14.71
C GLU A 181 13.70 3.86 -14.19
N PRO A 182 14.73 4.61 -14.62
CA PRO A 182 16.10 4.41 -14.14
C PRO A 182 16.20 4.68 -12.63
N MET A 183 17.08 3.92 -11.97
CA MET A 183 17.40 4.16 -10.56
C MET A 183 17.94 5.58 -10.38
N ASP A 184 17.48 6.26 -9.34
CA ASP A 184 17.93 7.61 -8.98
C ASP A 184 19.43 7.52 -8.61
N GLY A 185 20.33 8.01 -9.48
CA GLY A 185 21.79 7.91 -9.34
C GLY A 185 22.39 8.77 -8.22
N ARG A 186 21.59 9.17 -7.23
CA ARG A 186 22.03 10.00 -6.12
C ARG A 186 22.81 9.14 -5.12
N GLY A 187 23.95 9.64 -4.64
CA GLY A 187 24.74 8.96 -3.61
C GLY A 187 23.96 8.70 -2.32
N ALA A 188 24.50 7.84 -1.45
CA ALA A 188 23.85 7.43 -0.19
C ALA A 188 23.40 8.66 0.62
N PRO A 189 22.14 8.70 1.07
CA PRO A 189 21.65 9.84 1.83
C PRO A 189 22.33 9.91 3.20
N SER A 190 22.57 11.12 3.68
CA SER A 190 23.11 11.39 5.02
C SER A 190 22.07 12.10 5.87
N LEU A 191 22.06 11.86 7.18
CA LEU A 191 21.19 12.60 8.09
C LEU A 191 21.44 14.12 7.97
N PRO A 192 20.38 14.93 7.84
CA PRO A 192 20.52 16.38 7.78
C PRO A 192 21.01 16.94 9.12
N SER A 193 21.75 18.05 9.05
CA SER A 193 22.19 18.77 10.26
C SER A 193 21.00 19.30 11.07
N ALA A 194 21.22 19.55 12.37
CA ALA A 194 20.20 20.10 13.26
C ALA A 194 19.54 21.39 12.72
N GLY A 195 20.33 22.28 12.10
CA GLY A 195 19.79 23.49 11.44
C GLY A 195 18.85 23.18 10.27
N LYS A 196 19.20 22.21 9.41
CA LYS A 196 18.34 21.75 8.31
C LYS A 196 17.05 21.11 8.82
N LEU A 197 17.12 20.35 9.93
CA LEU A 197 15.94 19.80 10.61
C LEU A 197 15.04 20.89 11.17
N GLY A 198 15.60 21.94 11.78
CA GLY A 198 14.83 23.10 12.26
C GLY A 198 14.09 23.83 11.13
N VAL A 199 14.74 24.03 9.97
CA VAL A 199 14.08 24.58 8.78
C VAL A 199 12.95 23.67 8.30
N ARG A 200 13.13 22.35 8.30
CA ARG A 200 12.09 21.39 7.92
C ARG A 200 10.90 21.43 8.88
N ALA A 201 11.15 21.46 10.19
CA ALA A 201 10.12 21.63 11.21
C ALA A 201 9.30 22.91 10.99
N GLY A 202 9.96 24.04 10.72
CA GLY A 202 9.29 25.29 10.37
C GLY A 202 8.45 25.18 9.10
N LYS A 203 8.96 24.53 8.05
CA LYS A 203 8.21 24.25 6.81
C LYS A 203 7.01 23.33 7.04
N ALA A 204 7.13 22.33 7.90
CA ALA A 204 6.05 21.41 8.23
C ALA A 204 4.90 22.14 8.95
N LEU A 205 5.22 23.02 9.90
CA LEU A 205 4.23 23.87 10.57
C LEU A 205 3.54 24.83 9.57
N ALA A 206 4.32 25.51 8.73
CA ALA A 206 3.77 26.37 7.69
C ALA A 206 2.86 25.58 6.73
N ARG A 207 3.28 24.38 6.32
CA ARG A 207 2.49 23.48 5.46
C ARG A 207 1.20 23.03 6.13
N ARG A 208 1.20 22.74 7.43
CA ARG A 208 -0.01 22.43 8.22
C ARG A 208 -1.00 23.60 8.19
N VAL A 209 -0.51 24.82 8.37
CA VAL A 209 -1.34 26.04 8.29
C VAL A 209 -1.92 26.21 6.89
N VAL A 210 -1.08 26.11 5.86
CA VAL A 210 -1.52 26.18 4.45
C VAL A 210 -2.53 25.07 4.14
N GLN A 211 -2.34 23.85 4.63
CA GLN A 211 -3.27 22.74 4.43
C GLN A 211 -4.61 22.98 5.13
N LYS A 212 -4.61 23.54 6.34
CA LYS A 212 -5.86 23.94 7.02
C LYS A 212 -6.60 25.02 6.22
N ILE A 213 -5.89 26.05 5.75
CA ILE A 213 -6.48 27.09 4.89
C ILE A 213 -7.02 26.48 3.59
N TYR A 214 -6.26 25.57 2.99
CA TYR A 214 -6.69 24.84 1.80
C TYR A 214 -7.97 24.03 2.05
N HIS A 215 -8.07 23.28 3.14
CA HIS A 215 -9.30 22.55 3.51
C HIS A 215 -10.48 23.45 3.90
N LEU A 216 -10.23 24.72 4.28
CA LEU A 216 -11.32 25.70 4.45
C LEU A 216 -11.85 26.20 3.10
N CYS A 217 -10.98 26.27 2.09
CA CYS A 217 -11.25 26.81 0.76
C CYS A 217 -11.71 25.76 -0.25
N TYR A 218 -11.26 24.52 -0.10
CA TYR A 218 -11.40 23.42 -1.04
C TYR A 218 -11.92 22.17 -0.34
N ASN A 219 -12.71 21.39 -1.07
CA ASN A 219 -13.04 20.03 -0.71
C ASN A 219 -11.88 19.14 -1.12
N ALA A 220 -11.17 18.58 -0.15
CA ALA A 220 -9.97 17.79 -0.38
C ALA A 220 -9.85 16.62 0.64
N PRO A 221 -9.35 15.45 0.23
CA PRO A 221 -8.98 15.08 -1.14
C PRO A 221 -10.20 15.11 -2.08
N HIS A 222 -9.98 15.33 -3.37
CA HIS A 222 -11.04 15.27 -4.38
C HIS A 222 -10.50 14.47 -5.54
N TRP A 223 -11.35 13.64 -6.14
CA TRP A 223 -11.03 12.83 -7.30
C TRP A 223 -12.02 13.11 -8.42
N LYS A 224 -11.71 12.63 -9.61
CA LYS A 224 -12.59 12.66 -10.76
C LYS A 224 -12.38 11.40 -11.58
N VAL A 225 -13.44 10.95 -12.23
CA VAL A 225 -13.41 9.81 -13.15
C VAL A 225 -13.31 10.32 -14.58
N GLY A 226 -12.36 9.75 -15.32
CA GLY A 226 -12.21 9.90 -16.77
C GLY A 226 -12.77 8.67 -17.48
N TRP A 227 -13.41 8.87 -18.64
CA TRP A 227 -13.93 7.78 -19.47
C TRP A 227 -13.72 8.04 -20.96
N ARG A 228 -13.72 6.99 -21.76
CA ARG A 228 -13.65 7.05 -23.22
C ARG A 228 -14.19 5.78 -23.87
N GLU A 229 -14.46 5.85 -25.17
CA GLU A 229 -14.54 4.66 -26.02
C GLU A 229 -13.13 4.17 -26.37
N THR A 230 -12.93 2.85 -26.34
CA THR A 230 -11.62 2.24 -26.62
C THR A 230 -11.30 2.19 -28.11
N GLY A 231 -12.31 2.12 -28.98
CA GLY A 231 -12.11 1.91 -30.41
C GLY A 231 -11.35 0.62 -30.72
N GLY A 232 -11.46 -0.38 -29.84
CA GLY A 232 -10.76 -1.67 -29.93
C GLY A 232 -9.33 -1.66 -29.39
N ARG A 233 -8.84 -0.54 -28.83
CA ARG A 233 -7.52 -0.46 -28.17
C ARG A 233 -7.59 0.32 -26.87
N ASP A 234 -7.53 -0.41 -25.78
CA ASP A 234 -7.54 0.16 -24.43
C ASP A 234 -6.11 0.45 -23.94
N LEU A 235 -5.96 0.93 -22.70
CA LEU A 235 -4.68 1.34 -22.13
C LEU A 235 -3.73 0.16 -21.92
N PHE A 236 -4.26 -1.05 -21.75
CA PHE A 236 -3.44 -2.25 -21.76
C PHE A 236 -2.76 -2.44 -23.13
N ASP A 237 -3.44 -2.17 -24.25
CA ASP A 237 -2.80 -2.25 -25.58
C ASP A 237 -1.95 -1.02 -25.93
N LEU A 238 -2.37 0.15 -25.48
CA LEU A 238 -1.73 1.41 -25.86
C LEU A 238 -0.44 1.66 -25.07
N ARG A 239 -0.39 1.24 -23.80
CA ARG A 239 0.70 1.54 -22.85
C ARG A 239 1.05 3.04 -22.77
N ALA A 240 0.08 3.91 -23.09
CA ALA A 240 0.17 5.37 -23.11
C ALA A 240 -1.23 5.97 -23.09
N HIS A 241 -1.37 7.22 -22.63
CA HIS A 241 -2.65 7.93 -22.73
C HIS A 241 -3.10 8.04 -24.21
N PRO A 242 -4.41 7.90 -24.47
CA PRO A 242 -4.97 7.99 -25.82
C PRO A 242 -4.88 9.42 -26.35
N ALA A 243 -4.59 9.58 -27.63
CA ALA A 243 -4.52 10.90 -28.27
C ALA A 243 -5.85 11.67 -28.23
N SER A 244 -6.98 10.96 -28.15
CA SER A 244 -8.32 11.54 -27.99
C SER A 244 -8.55 12.17 -26.61
N GLY A 245 -7.69 11.90 -25.63
CA GLY A 245 -7.90 12.29 -24.25
C GLY A 245 -9.05 11.53 -23.58
N TRP A 246 -9.54 12.11 -22.49
CA TRP A 246 -10.59 11.54 -21.63
C TRP A 246 -11.73 12.53 -21.45
N GLN A 247 -12.96 12.00 -21.41
CA GLN A 247 -14.14 12.74 -20.98
C GLN A 247 -14.30 12.62 -19.47
N GLU A 248 -14.81 13.66 -18.83
CA GLU A 248 -15.00 13.67 -17.37
C GLU A 248 -16.41 13.21 -17.01
N LEU A 249 -16.53 12.31 -16.03
CA LEU A 249 -17.80 12.03 -15.36
C LEU A 249 -18.09 13.20 -14.41
N PRO A 250 -19.15 13.99 -14.64
CA PRO A 250 -19.40 15.20 -13.86
C PRO A 250 -19.82 14.89 -12.42
N ASP A 251 -19.33 15.69 -11.47
CA ASP A 251 -19.82 15.79 -10.09
C ASP A 251 -20.40 17.19 -9.79
N ASP A 252 -20.93 17.38 -8.58
CA ASP A 252 -21.46 18.65 -8.09
C ASP A 252 -20.48 19.43 -7.17
N GLY A 253 -19.27 18.89 -6.99
CA GLY A 253 -18.22 19.39 -6.09
C GLY A 253 -18.50 19.18 -4.60
N SER A 254 -19.69 18.74 -4.19
CA SER A 254 -20.04 18.35 -2.82
C SER A 254 -19.75 16.88 -2.52
N ARG A 255 -19.51 16.10 -3.59
CA ARG A 255 -18.98 14.74 -3.59
C ARG A 255 -17.88 14.60 -4.63
N PHE A 256 -17.15 13.49 -4.61
CA PHE A 256 -16.29 13.09 -5.73
C PHE A 256 -16.53 11.63 -6.09
N TYR A 257 -16.15 11.28 -7.32
CA TYR A 257 -16.12 9.90 -7.78
C TYR A 257 -14.69 9.42 -7.99
N ALA A 258 -14.39 8.20 -7.54
CA ALA A 258 -13.11 7.50 -7.73
C ALA A 258 -13.37 6.00 -7.95
N ASP A 259 -12.31 5.23 -8.19
CA ASP A 259 -12.34 3.79 -8.38
C ASP A 259 -13.45 3.32 -9.35
N PRO A 260 -13.40 3.73 -10.63
CA PRO A 260 -14.42 3.36 -11.60
C PRO A 260 -14.34 1.87 -11.97
N PHE A 261 -15.37 1.10 -11.65
CA PHE A 261 -15.54 -0.31 -12.03
C PHE A 261 -16.76 -0.51 -12.95
N PRO A 262 -16.56 -0.58 -14.27
CA PRO A 262 -17.60 -0.90 -15.21
C PRO A 262 -17.87 -2.41 -15.26
N ILE A 263 -19.10 -2.77 -15.59
CA ILE A 263 -19.50 -4.13 -15.94
C ILE A 263 -20.49 -4.09 -17.11
N LEU A 264 -20.27 -4.94 -18.11
CA LEU A 264 -21.24 -5.20 -19.16
C LEU A 264 -22.15 -6.34 -18.70
N TYR A 265 -23.42 -6.03 -18.44
CA TYR A 265 -24.39 -7.02 -18.00
C TYR A 265 -25.70 -6.84 -18.77
N GLN A 266 -26.23 -7.93 -19.34
CA GLN A 266 -27.46 -7.92 -20.15
C GLN A 266 -27.47 -6.86 -21.27
N GLY A 267 -26.31 -6.65 -21.92
CA GLY A 267 -26.16 -5.71 -23.04
C GLY A 267 -26.01 -4.23 -22.66
N GLN A 268 -25.96 -3.92 -21.36
CA GLN A 268 -25.83 -2.56 -20.83
C GLN A 268 -24.55 -2.44 -19.99
N VAL A 269 -23.74 -1.41 -20.25
CA VAL A 269 -22.62 -1.06 -19.36
C VAL A 269 -23.17 -0.28 -18.18
N THR A 270 -22.81 -0.68 -16.97
CA THR A 270 -23.05 0.07 -15.74
C THR A 270 -21.71 0.34 -15.08
N LEU A 271 -21.46 1.60 -14.72
CA LEU A 271 -20.29 2.01 -13.97
C LEU A 271 -20.60 2.09 -12.48
N PHE A 272 -19.84 1.39 -11.65
CA PHE A 272 -19.81 1.56 -10.19
C PHE A 272 -18.63 2.45 -9.80
N VAL A 273 -18.79 3.27 -8.77
CA VAL A 273 -17.77 4.21 -8.28
C VAL A 273 -17.78 4.29 -6.75
N GLU A 274 -16.62 4.59 -6.17
CA GLU A 274 -16.53 5.23 -4.85
C GLU A 274 -17.22 6.61 -4.95
N ASP A 275 -18.30 6.83 -4.21
CA ASP A 275 -18.99 8.12 -4.09
C ASP A 275 -18.69 8.73 -2.71
N TYR A 276 -17.63 9.54 -2.64
CA TYR A 276 -17.22 10.20 -1.41
C TYR A 276 -18.01 11.48 -1.18
N ILE A 277 -18.75 11.50 -0.08
CA ILE A 277 -19.63 12.61 0.28
C ILE A 277 -18.91 13.52 1.29
N HIS A 278 -18.49 14.72 0.88
CA HIS A 278 -17.60 15.59 1.68
C HIS A 278 -18.15 15.93 3.06
N HIS A 279 -19.45 16.18 3.18
CA HIS A 279 -20.06 16.55 4.44
C HIS A 279 -20.20 15.37 5.42
N LEU A 280 -20.22 14.13 4.92
CA LEU A 280 -20.23 12.92 5.74
C LEU A 280 -18.82 12.44 6.07
N GLY A 281 -17.82 12.81 5.28
CA GLY A 281 -16.44 12.38 5.48
C GLY A 281 -16.19 10.89 5.20
N ARG A 282 -17.07 10.26 4.41
CA ARG A 282 -16.95 8.85 4.01
C ARG A 282 -17.53 8.64 2.60
N ALA A 283 -17.14 7.54 1.98
CA ALA A 283 -17.69 7.11 0.71
C ALA A 283 -18.71 5.97 0.88
N ILE A 284 -19.63 5.93 -0.08
CA ILE A 284 -20.58 4.84 -0.37
C ILE A 284 -20.29 4.32 -1.78
N ILE A 285 -20.99 3.27 -2.21
CA ILE A 285 -20.95 2.87 -3.62
C ILE A 285 -22.18 3.40 -4.35
N SER A 286 -21.94 4.08 -5.48
CA SER A 286 -22.98 4.56 -6.41
C SER A 286 -22.78 3.94 -7.78
N ALA A 287 -23.84 3.87 -8.58
CA ALA A 287 -23.80 3.32 -9.93
C ALA A 287 -24.52 4.22 -10.96
N VAL A 288 -24.08 4.20 -12.21
CA VAL A 288 -24.72 4.89 -13.33
C VAL A 288 -24.67 4.03 -14.60
N PRO A 289 -25.79 3.87 -15.34
CA PRO A 289 -25.77 3.22 -16.65
C PRO A 289 -25.07 4.10 -17.70
N PHE A 290 -24.38 3.48 -18.66
CA PHE A 290 -23.63 4.15 -19.71
C PHE A 290 -24.13 3.77 -21.10
N GLY A 291 -24.56 4.75 -21.88
CA GLY A 291 -24.82 4.58 -23.31
C GLY A 291 -23.57 4.89 -24.15
N PRO A 292 -23.66 4.73 -25.49
CA PRO A 292 -22.56 5.12 -26.39
C PRO A 292 -22.16 6.60 -26.25
N SER A 293 -23.12 7.47 -25.91
CA SER A 293 -22.86 8.91 -25.72
C SER A 293 -22.42 9.29 -24.30
N GLY A 294 -22.17 8.32 -23.40
CA GLY A 294 -21.73 8.56 -22.03
C GLY A 294 -22.77 8.21 -20.96
N PRO A 295 -22.67 8.78 -19.75
CA PRO A 295 -23.52 8.41 -18.62
C PRO A 295 -24.99 8.79 -18.88
N ILE A 296 -25.90 7.86 -18.57
CA ILE A 296 -27.35 8.05 -18.64
C ILE A 296 -27.82 8.48 -17.24
N GLY A 297 -27.71 9.78 -16.97
CA GLY A 297 -28.02 10.36 -15.66
C GLY A 297 -26.77 10.57 -14.80
N ARG A 298 -26.96 10.60 -13.48
CA ARG A 298 -25.88 10.74 -12.48
C ARG A 298 -25.69 9.44 -11.71
N PRO A 299 -24.52 9.20 -11.10
CA PRO A 299 -24.35 8.10 -10.15
C PRO A 299 -25.36 8.19 -9.00
N GLU A 300 -26.10 7.11 -8.79
CA GLU A 300 -27.08 6.96 -7.71
C GLU A 300 -26.60 5.93 -6.69
N PRO A 301 -26.82 6.15 -5.38
CA PRO A 301 -26.44 5.22 -4.31
C PRO A 301 -27.00 3.81 -4.53
N VAL A 302 -26.14 2.80 -4.39
CA VAL A 302 -26.54 1.38 -4.50
C VAL A 302 -26.13 0.55 -3.28
N LEU A 303 -25.10 0.96 -2.55
CA LEU A 303 -24.69 0.32 -1.29
C LEU A 303 -24.18 1.39 -0.31
N ASP A 304 -24.87 1.53 0.82
CA ASP A 304 -24.54 2.46 1.90
C ASP A 304 -24.48 1.70 3.24
N LEU A 305 -23.31 1.71 3.87
CA LEU A 305 -23.00 1.03 5.13
C LEU A 305 -22.43 2.05 6.13
N PRO A 306 -22.42 1.77 7.45
CA PRO A 306 -21.97 2.75 8.47
C PRO A 306 -20.45 2.97 8.50
N TYR A 307 -19.74 2.64 7.42
CA TYR A 307 -18.30 2.80 7.24
C TYR A 307 -17.99 3.20 5.80
N HIS A 308 -16.73 3.58 5.54
CA HIS A 308 -16.26 3.97 4.22
C HIS A 308 -16.18 2.75 3.29
N LEU A 309 -16.68 2.90 2.07
CA LEU A 309 -16.60 1.91 1.00
C LEU A 309 -15.93 2.52 -0.24
N SER A 310 -14.95 1.83 -0.80
CA SER A 310 -14.25 2.20 -2.04
C SER A 310 -14.00 0.96 -2.90
N TYR A 311 -13.28 1.10 -4.02
CA TYR A 311 -12.86 0.00 -4.90
C TYR A 311 -13.96 -1.07 -5.14
N PRO A 312 -15.10 -0.73 -5.76
CA PRO A 312 -16.24 -1.65 -5.92
C PRO A 312 -15.96 -2.72 -6.98
N PHE A 313 -15.12 -3.71 -6.67
CA PHE A 313 -14.79 -4.79 -7.60
C PHE A 313 -16.04 -5.62 -7.92
N VAL A 314 -16.65 -5.35 -9.08
CA VAL A 314 -17.86 -6.03 -9.58
C VAL A 314 -17.53 -7.07 -10.63
N PHE A 315 -18.27 -8.18 -10.69
CA PHE A 315 -18.11 -9.20 -11.73
C PHE A 315 -19.39 -10.01 -11.92
N GLU A 316 -19.53 -10.64 -13.10
CA GLU A 316 -20.62 -11.58 -13.39
C GLU A 316 -20.10 -13.01 -13.22
N ARG A 317 -20.91 -13.85 -12.58
CA ARG A 317 -20.69 -15.29 -12.49
C ARG A 317 -22.03 -15.98 -12.24
N ASP A 318 -22.26 -17.10 -12.94
CA ASP A 318 -23.46 -17.94 -12.84
C ASP A 318 -24.77 -17.16 -13.11
N GLY A 319 -24.73 -16.20 -14.04
CA GLY A 319 -25.89 -15.37 -14.40
C GLY A 319 -26.26 -14.34 -13.33
N GLN A 320 -25.39 -14.11 -12.35
CA GLN A 320 -25.58 -13.18 -11.25
C GLN A 320 -24.44 -12.17 -11.20
N VAL A 321 -24.71 -11.00 -10.62
CA VAL A 321 -23.70 -9.97 -10.42
C VAL A 321 -23.28 -9.91 -8.96
N TRP A 322 -21.97 -9.87 -8.76
CA TRP A 322 -21.30 -9.91 -7.48
C TRP A 322 -20.45 -8.66 -7.28
N MET A 323 -20.22 -8.27 -6.03
CA MET A 323 -19.36 -7.14 -5.65
C MET A 323 -18.52 -7.49 -4.43
N VAL A 324 -17.25 -7.09 -4.47
CA VAL A 324 -16.32 -7.10 -3.33
C VAL A 324 -15.78 -5.67 -3.17
N PRO A 325 -16.40 -4.81 -2.34
CA PRO A 325 -15.89 -3.47 -2.09
C PRO A 325 -14.72 -3.50 -1.10
N GLU A 326 -13.83 -2.51 -1.16
CA GLU A 326 -12.89 -2.27 -0.06
C GLU A 326 -13.64 -1.77 1.17
N SER A 327 -13.41 -2.43 2.31
CA SER A 327 -14.01 -2.10 3.61
C SER A 327 -12.98 -2.15 4.74
N CYS A 328 -11.79 -1.55 4.55
CA CYS A 328 -10.68 -1.55 5.53
C CYS A 328 -11.12 -1.20 6.96
N ALA A 329 -11.97 -0.19 7.11
CA ALA A 329 -12.47 0.27 8.42
C ALA A 329 -13.33 -0.79 9.14
N ASN A 330 -13.96 -1.71 8.39
CA ASN A 330 -14.76 -2.81 8.94
C ASN A 330 -13.92 -4.07 9.21
N ARG A 331 -12.64 -4.08 8.83
CA ARG A 331 -11.71 -5.21 9.00
C ARG A 331 -12.17 -6.52 8.36
N THR A 332 -12.93 -6.43 7.27
CA THR A 332 -13.42 -7.59 6.51
C THR A 332 -13.22 -7.39 5.01
N VAL A 333 -13.18 -8.49 4.28
CA VAL A 333 -13.43 -8.53 2.84
C VAL A 333 -14.75 -9.27 2.66
N ASP A 334 -15.76 -8.58 2.14
CA ASP A 334 -17.13 -9.08 2.08
C ASP A 334 -17.61 -9.24 0.63
N LEU A 335 -18.37 -10.32 0.38
CA LEU A 335 -18.97 -10.61 -0.91
C LEU A 335 -20.45 -10.26 -0.88
N TYR A 336 -20.89 -9.47 -1.85
CA TYR A 336 -22.27 -9.08 -2.04
C TYR A 336 -22.81 -9.63 -3.36
N ARG A 337 -24.10 -9.93 -3.39
CA ARG A 337 -24.85 -10.34 -4.58
C ARG A 337 -25.97 -9.34 -4.88
N ALA A 338 -26.14 -8.97 -6.14
CA ALA A 338 -27.25 -8.12 -6.55
C ALA A 338 -28.55 -8.93 -6.62
N THR A 339 -29.62 -8.41 -6.00
CA THR A 339 -30.99 -8.96 -6.14
C THR A 339 -31.86 -8.15 -7.09
N ALA A 340 -31.49 -6.89 -7.35
CA ALA A 340 -32.18 -5.96 -8.23
C ALA A 340 -31.15 -5.04 -8.90
N PHE A 341 -30.30 -5.61 -9.75
CA PHE A 341 -29.19 -4.91 -10.41
C PHE A 341 -29.66 -3.59 -11.08
N PRO A 342 -28.95 -2.46 -10.89
CA PRO A 342 -27.61 -2.33 -10.31
C PRO A 342 -27.55 -2.20 -8.77
N GLY A 343 -28.69 -2.29 -8.08
CA GLY A 343 -28.79 -2.24 -6.62
C GLY A 343 -29.24 -3.55 -5.97
N GLY A 344 -29.86 -3.43 -4.80
CA GLY A 344 -30.37 -4.58 -4.05
C GLY A 344 -29.26 -5.52 -3.56
N TRP A 345 -28.12 -4.97 -3.16
CA TRP A 345 -26.97 -5.74 -2.71
C TRP A 345 -27.24 -6.41 -1.36
N VAL A 346 -27.13 -7.73 -1.34
CA VAL A 346 -27.19 -8.54 -0.11
C VAL A 346 -25.82 -9.14 0.18
N LYS A 347 -25.37 -9.05 1.43
CA LYS A 347 -24.11 -9.68 1.85
C LYS A 347 -24.29 -11.20 1.84
N GLU A 348 -23.56 -11.87 0.97
CA GLU A 348 -23.61 -13.33 0.82
C GLU A 348 -22.61 -14.01 1.76
N ALA A 349 -21.39 -13.46 1.88
CA ALA A 349 -20.32 -14.06 2.68
C ALA A 349 -19.33 -13.02 3.21
N THR A 350 -18.67 -13.34 4.32
CA THR A 350 -17.41 -12.70 4.73
C THR A 350 -16.28 -13.58 4.24
N LEU A 351 -15.51 -13.12 3.25
CA LEU A 351 -14.44 -13.88 2.62
C LEU A 351 -13.19 -13.93 3.50
N LEU A 352 -12.86 -12.79 4.13
CA LEU A 352 -11.76 -12.64 5.09
C LEU A 352 -12.22 -11.77 6.26
N SER A 353 -11.73 -12.06 7.47
CA SER A 353 -12.06 -11.35 8.70
C SER A 353 -10.82 -10.96 9.50
N ASP A 354 -10.96 -9.93 10.33
CA ASP A 354 -9.91 -9.39 11.19
C ASP A 354 -8.65 -8.95 10.42
N ILE A 355 -8.88 -8.31 9.27
CA ILE A 355 -7.82 -7.90 8.35
C ILE A 355 -8.06 -6.50 7.82
N VAL A 356 -7.00 -5.69 7.73
CA VAL A 356 -7.02 -4.41 7.03
C VAL A 356 -6.45 -4.66 5.63
N ALA A 357 -7.33 -4.95 4.69
CA ALA A 357 -7.00 -5.30 3.31
C ALA A 357 -7.56 -4.26 2.33
N SER A 358 -6.68 -3.66 1.52
CA SER A 358 -7.02 -2.70 0.49
C SER A 358 -7.12 -3.34 -0.90
N ASP A 359 -8.06 -2.82 -1.69
CA ASP A 359 -8.28 -3.13 -3.10
C ASP A 359 -8.39 -4.63 -3.45
N ALA A 360 -9.14 -5.40 -2.65
CA ALA A 360 -9.30 -6.84 -2.84
C ALA A 360 -9.82 -7.16 -4.26
N THR A 361 -8.99 -7.84 -5.05
CA THR A 361 -9.22 -8.12 -6.47
C THR A 361 -9.19 -9.61 -6.72
N LEU A 362 -10.26 -10.16 -7.31
CA LEU A 362 -10.36 -11.60 -7.59
C LEU A 362 -10.02 -11.89 -9.05
N VAL A 363 -9.39 -13.04 -9.29
CA VAL A 363 -9.13 -13.56 -10.64
C VAL A 363 -9.16 -15.08 -10.63
N GLU A 364 -9.73 -15.69 -11.65
CA GLU A 364 -9.57 -17.13 -11.90
C GLU A 364 -8.31 -17.34 -12.74
N HIS A 365 -7.38 -18.15 -12.26
CA HIS A 365 -6.14 -18.45 -12.96
C HIS A 365 -5.64 -19.85 -12.60
N GLY A 366 -5.27 -20.65 -13.61
CA GLY A 366 -4.75 -22.00 -13.40
C GLY A 366 -5.76 -22.96 -12.74
N GLY A 367 -7.06 -22.76 -12.97
CA GLY A 367 -8.13 -23.58 -12.39
C GLY A 367 -8.39 -23.32 -10.90
N SER A 368 -7.90 -22.21 -10.35
CA SER A 368 -8.18 -21.76 -8.98
C SER A 368 -8.55 -20.28 -8.97
N TRP A 369 -9.29 -19.88 -7.95
CA TRP A 369 -9.51 -18.47 -7.65
C TRP A 369 -8.38 -17.92 -6.82
N TRP A 370 -7.95 -16.72 -7.16
CA TRP A 370 -6.93 -15.95 -6.46
C TRP A 370 -7.50 -14.61 -6.04
N MET A 371 -7.24 -14.21 -4.79
CA MET A 371 -7.53 -12.88 -4.28
C MET A 371 -6.21 -12.16 -4.04
N PHE A 372 -6.10 -10.94 -4.56
CA PHE A 372 -4.97 -10.05 -4.37
C PHE A 372 -5.43 -8.85 -3.55
N ALA A 373 -4.72 -8.52 -2.48
CA ALA A 373 -4.96 -7.30 -1.70
C ALA A 373 -3.66 -6.82 -1.06
N THR A 374 -3.52 -5.51 -0.83
CA THR A 374 -2.47 -5.02 0.07
C THR A 374 -2.94 -5.04 1.51
N VAL A 375 -2.08 -5.46 2.43
CA VAL A 375 -2.48 -5.72 3.82
C VAL A 375 -1.62 -4.93 4.79
N ARG A 376 -2.24 -4.24 5.74
CA ARG A 376 -1.52 -3.71 6.91
C ARG A 376 -1.34 -4.82 7.94
N ASP A 377 -0.17 -4.84 8.58
CA ASP A 377 0.12 -5.83 9.60
C ASP A 377 -0.91 -5.72 10.75
N GLY A 378 -1.59 -6.81 11.10
CA GLY A 378 -2.63 -6.82 12.13
C GLY A 378 -2.12 -6.66 13.57
N GLU A 379 -0.80 -6.69 13.79
CA GLU A 379 -0.19 -6.78 15.12
C GLU A 379 0.78 -5.62 15.38
N GLY A 380 0.45 -4.81 16.39
CA GLY A 380 1.21 -3.66 16.87
C GLY A 380 0.40 -2.91 17.94
N THR A 381 1.00 -1.90 18.58
CA THR A 381 0.31 -1.03 19.56
C THR A 381 -0.75 -0.11 18.93
N ALA A 382 -0.74 0.03 17.60
CA ALA A 382 -1.69 0.84 16.86
C ALA A 382 -2.97 0.05 16.53
N ARG A 383 -4.13 0.63 16.84
CA ARG A 383 -5.47 0.04 16.57
C ARG A 383 -5.72 -0.32 15.10
N ASP A 384 -5.01 0.30 14.16
CA ASP A 384 -5.22 0.17 12.71
C ASP A 384 -4.13 -0.65 11.99
N GLY A 385 -3.23 -1.29 12.74
CA GLY A 385 -2.13 -2.09 12.20
C GLY A 385 -0.90 -1.28 11.73
N GLY A 386 0.17 -1.97 11.32
CA GLY A 386 1.45 -1.37 10.92
C GLY A 386 1.73 -1.42 9.41
N GLY A 387 2.52 -0.47 8.90
CA GLY A 387 2.93 -0.40 7.49
C GLY A 387 1.99 0.44 6.61
N ALA A 388 2.43 0.72 5.38
CA ALA A 388 1.63 1.47 4.41
C ALA A 388 0.45 0.64 3.90
N PHE A 389 -0.63 1.29 3.45
CA PHE A 389 -1.77 0.60 2.83
C PHE A 389 -1.42 0.00 1.45
N SER A 390 -0.29 0.39 0.85
CA SER A 390 -0.03 0.11 -0.57
C SER A 390 1.23 -0.72 -0.87
N ASP A 391 1.97 -1.19 0.14
CA ASP A 391 3.29 -1.79 -0.07
C ASP A 391 3.37 -3.31 0.14
N ALA A 392 2.53 -3.93 0.97
CA ALA A 392 2.59 -5.37 1.23
C ALA A 392 1.45 -6.12 0.53
N LEU A 393 1.73 -6.76 -0.61
CA LEU A 393 0.76 -7.57 -1.33
C LEU A 393 0.66 -8.97 -0.71
N HIS A 394 -0.56 -9.36 -0.39
CA HIS A 394 -0.94 -10.69 0.07
C HIS A 394 -1.87 -11.36 -0.95
N LEU A 395 -1.77 -12.69 -1.00
CA LEU A 395 -2.60 -13.54 -1.83
C LEU A 395 -3.39 -14.56 -0.99
N TRP A 396 -4.55 -14.95 -1.51
CA TRP A 396 -5.29 -16.11 -1.05
C TRP A 396 -5.73 -16.92 -2.26
N SER A 397 -5.85 -18.24 -2.09
CA SER A 397 -6.40 -19.15 -3.10
C SER A 397 -7.67 -19.83 -2.60
N ALA A 398 -8.61 -20.07 -3.50
CA ALA A 398 -9.84 -20.80 -3.21
C ALA A 398 -10.27 -21.68 -4.40
N PRO A 399 -11.02 -22.77 -4.15
CA PRO A 399 -11.63 -23.56 -5.22
C PRO A 399 -12.83 -22.82 -5.88
N ASP A 400 -13.43 -21.86 -5.18
CA ASP A 400 -14.59 -21.07 -5.62
C ASP A 400 -14.43 -19.63 -5.14
N PHE A 401 -14.98 -18.63 -5.84
CA PHE A 401 -14.90 -17.22 -5.46
C PHE A 401 -15.55 -16.92 -4.10
N ARG A 402 -16.48 -17.76 -3.65
CA ARG A 402 -17.11 -17.70 -2.31
C ARG A 402 -16.22 -18.29 -1.22
N GLY A 403 -15.12 -18.92 -1.58
CA GLY A 403 -14.16 -19.56 -0.67
C GLY A 403 -14.29 -21.09 -0.61
N PRO A 404 -13.73 -21.74 0.43
CA PRO A 404 -12.95 -21.11 1.50
C PRO A 404 -11.62 -20.54 0.96
N TRP A 405 -11.26 -19.34 1.43
CA TRP A 405 -10.03 -18.67 1.05
C TRP A 405 -8.89 -19.09 1.97
N THR A 406 -7.82 -19.62 1.39
CA THR A 406 -6.61 -20.05 2.11
C THR A 406 -5.48 -19.04 1.86
N PRO A 407 -4.83 -18.49 2.91
CA PRO A 407 -3.71 -17.57 2.73
C PRO A 407 -2.55 -18.26 2.01
N HIS A 408 -1.93 -17.53 1.09
CA HIS A 408 -0.76 -18.03 0.38
C HIS A 408 0.43 -18.23 1.34
N PRO A 409 1.17 -19.37 1.27
CA PRO A 409 2.22 -19.70 2.24
C PRO A 409 3.36 -18.68 2.31
N LYS A 410 3.57 -17.92 1.23
CA LYS A 410 4.61 -16.88 1.15
C LYS A 410 4.11 -15.45 1.34
N ASN A 411 2.97 -15.25 2.01
CA ASN A 411 2.51 -13.88 2.31
C ASN A 411 3.44 -13.16 3.30
N PRO A 412 3.71 -11.85 3.11
CA PRO A 412 3.46 -11.05 1.90
C PRO A 412 4.31 -11.54 0.72
N VAL A 413 3.67 -11.77 -0.44
CA VAL A 413 4.39 -12.23 -1.65
C VAL A 413 5.18 -11.12 -2.32
N LEU A 414 4.95 -9.85 -1.95
CA LEU A 414 5.70 -8.70 -2.47
C LEU A 414 5.61 -7.56 -1.45
N ILE A 415 6.76 -6.99 -1.08
CA ILE A 415 6.86 -5.73 -0.34
C ILE A 415 7.41 -4.67 -1.31
N ASP A 416 6.52 -3.94 -1.99
CA ASP A 416 6.90 -2.94 -2.99
C ASP A 416 5.83 -1.86 -3.14
N ILE A 417 6.07 -0.67 -2.57
CA ILE A 417 5.19 0.50 -2.73
C ILE A 417 5.01 0.94 -4.21
N ALA A 418 5.86 0.48 -5.14
CA ALA A 418 5.77 0.84 -6.55
C ALA A 418 4.83 -0.05 -7.37
N SER A 419 4.50 -1.25 -6.89
CA SER A 419 3.77 -2.21 -7.72
C SER A 419 2.96 -3.26 -6.96
N ALA A 420 2.85 -3.18 -5.63
CA ALA A 420 2.09 -4.13 -4.82
C ALA A 420 0.57 -3.92 -4.91
N ARG A 421 0.10 -2.67 -4.74
CA ARG A 421 -1.32 -2.33 -4.65
C ARG A 421 -2.08 -2.54 -5.98
N PRO A 422 -3.20 -3.28 -5.99
CA PRO A 422 -4.07 -3.39 -7.15
C PRO A 422 -4.60 -2.02 -7.64
N ALA A 423 -4.92 -1.92 -8.92
CA ALA A 423 -5.42 -0.68 -9.53
C ALA A 423 -6.55 -0.95 -10.53
N GLY A 424 -7.38 -1.95 -10.26
CA GLY A 424 -8.47 -2.38 -11.13
C GLY A 424 -8.44 -3.87 -11.46
N ARG A 425 -9.32 -4.26 -12.38
CA ARG A 425 -9.51 -5.62 -12.89
C ARG A 425 -8.24 -6.10 -13.61
N MET A 426 -7.86 -7.34 -13.33
CA MET A 426 -6.84 -8.04 -14.10
C MET A 426 -7.44 -8.64 -15.38
N VAL A 427 -6.70 -8.61 -16.47
CA VAL A 427 -7.17 -9.08 -17.78
C VAL A 427 -6.22 -10.12 -18.36
N GLU A 428 -6.78 -11.15 -18.98
CA GLU A 428 -6.01 -12.16 -19.69
C GLU A 428 -5.94 -11.83 -21.19
N ARG A 429 -4.72 -11.75 -21.75
CA ARG A 429 -4.48 -11.44 -23.17
C ARG A 429 -3.41 -12.33 -23.74
N GLY A 430 -3.75 -13.08 -24.79
CA GLY A 430 -2.81 -13.99 -25.44
C GLY A 430 -2.19 -14.99 -24.46
N GLY A 431 -2.97 -15.47 -23.48
CA GLY A 431 -2.50 -16.37 -22.41
C GLY A 431 -1.62 -15.70 -21.34
N GLN A 432 -1.57 -14.37 -21.28
CA GLN A 432 -0.82 -13.62 -20.28
C GLN A 432 -1.78 -12.86 -19.36
N LEU A 433 -1.60 -13.03 -18.06
CA LEU A 433 -2.34 -12.26 -17.07
C LEU A 433 -1.68 -10.89 -16.87
N LEU A 434 -2.42 -9.83 -17.19
CA LEU A 434 -2.02 -8.44 -17.02
C LEU A 434 -2.76 -7.84 -15.83
N ARG A 435 -2.00 -7.19 -14.96
CA ARG A 435 -2.46 -6.60 -13.71
C ARG A 435 -2.19 -5.10 -13.70
N PRO A 436 -3.21 -4.24 -13.58
CA PRO A 436 -3.00 -2.84 -13.27
C PRO A 436 -2.55 -2.71 -11.80
N VAL A 437 -1.54 -1.88 -11.54
CA VAL A 437 -0.97 -1.66 -10.20
C VAL A 437 -0.79 -0.18 -9.93
N GLN A 438 -0.87 0.23 -8.67
CA GLN A 438 -0.57 1.61 -8.28
C GLN A 438 0.92 1.76 -8.01
N ASP A 439 1.53 2.78 -8.61
CA ASP A 439 2.84 3.26 -8.21
C ASP A 439 2.68 4.38 -7.17
N CYS A 440 2.89 4.00 -5.91
CA CYS A 440 2.77 4.87 -4.75
C CYS A 440 4.12 5.44 -4.27
N ARG A 441 5.22 5.30 -5.03
CA ARG A 441 6.56 5.76 -4.62
C ARG A 441 6.61 7.23 -4.24
N ARG A 442 5.90 8.08 -4.98
CA ARG A 442 5.88 9.55 -4.78
C ARG A 442 4.71 10.01 -3.88
N SER A 443 3.57 9.37 -4.02
CA SER A 443 2.35 9.62 -3.25
C SER A 443 1.33 8.53 -3.56
N TYR A 444 0.36 8.31 -2.67
CA TYR A 444 -0.80 7.45 -2.94
C TYR A 444 -1.43 7.75 -4.31
N GLY A 445 -1.56 6.72 -5.16
CA GLY A 445 -2.09 6.81 -6.52
C GLY A 445 -1.23 7.60 -7.52
N GLY A 446 0.05 7.85 -7.24
CA GLY A 446 0.89 8.78 -8.00
C GLY A 446 0.95 8.50 -9.51
N ALA A 447 0.97 7.21 -9.87
CA ALA A 447 0.95 6.73 -11.23
C ALA A 447 0.35 5.32 -11.29
N LEU A 448 0.01 4.87 -12.50
CA LEU A 448 -0.55 3.56 -12.79
C LEU A 448 0.47 2.71 -13.54
N GLY A 449 0.88 1.60 -12.98
CA GLY A 449 1.66 0.58 -13.65
C GLY A 449 0.79 -0.46 -14.34
N ILE A 450 1.32 -1.10 -15.38
CA ILE A 450 0.78 -2.36 -15.87
C ILE A 450 1.84 -3.43 -15.76
N ALA A 451 1.55 -4.45 -14.95
CA ALA A 451 2.42 -5.58 -14.70
C ALA A 451 1.91 -6.82 -15.42
N ARG A 452 2.81 -7.60 -16.00
CA ARG A 452 2.52 -8.95 -16.46
C ARG A 452 2.90 -9.94 -15.36
N VAL A 453 1.94 -10.75 -14.93
CA VAL A 453 2.20 -11.87 -14.02
C VAL A 453 2.89 -12.97 -14.81
N THR A 454 4.13 -13.31 -14.44
CA THR A 454 4.96 -14.31 -15.12
C THR A 454 4.92 -15.67 -14.45
N HIS A 455 4.51 -15.71 -13.18
CA HIS A 455 4.34 -16.93 -12.39
C HIS A 455 3.27 -16.67 -11.32
N LEU A 456 2.39 -17.63 -11.06
CA LEU A 456 1.39 -17.59 -9.98
C LEU A 456 0.99 -19.02 -9.62
N ASP A 457 1.45 -19.49 -8.46
CA ASP A 457 1.05 -20.75 -7.85
C ASP A 457 1.25 -20.69 -6.32
N LEU A 458 1.20 -21.83 -5.62
CA LEU A 458 1.41 -21.89 -4.16
C LEU A 458 2.87 -21.68 -3.71
N ASN A 459 3.81 -21.62 -4.66
CA ASN A 459 5.22 -21.33 -4.42
C ASN A 459 5.54 -19.84 -4.60
N GLY A 460 4.60 -19.00 -5.00
CA GLY A 460 4.79 -17.56 -5.13
C GLY A 460 4.05 -16.95 -6.32
N MET A 461 4.28 -15.66 -6.53
CA MET A 461 3.96 -15.05 -7.81
C MET A 461 5.07 -14.11 -8.25
N ASP A 462 5.41 -14.13 -9.53
CA ASP A 462 6.35 -13.21 -10.19
C ASP A 462 5.63 -12.26 -11.13
N GLN A 463 6.12 -11.02 -11.21
CA GLN A 463 5.63 -10.03 -12.15
C GLN A 463 6.73 -9.19 -12.77
N ARG A 464 6.48 -8.71 -13.98
CA ARG A 464 7.28 -7.69 -14.66
C ARG A 464 6.43 -6.47 -14.92
N VAL A 465 6.83 -5.31 -14.40
CA VAL A 465 6.18 -4.03 -14.72
C VAL A 465 6.58 -3.61 -16.13
N GLU A 466 5.61 -3.60 -17.06
CA GLU A 466 5.85 -3.32 -18.47
C GLU A 466 5.78 -1.83 -18.80
N THR A 467 4.94 -1.08 -18.09
CA THR A 467 4.82 0.37 -18.23
C THR A 467 4.42 1.01 -16.91
N ILE A 468 4.74 2.31 -16.77
CA ILE A 468 4.22 3.19 -15.70
C ILE A 468 3.70 4.46 -16.37
N LEU A 469 2.44 4.78 -16.09
CA LEU A 469 1.70 5.89 -16.66
C LEU A 469 1.48 6.94 -15.57
N THR A 470 2.05 8.12 -15.78
CA THR A 470 1.80 9.29 -14.94
C THR A 470 0.67 10.12 -15.54
N SER A 471 0.02 10.96 -14.71
CA SER A 471 -0.89 11.98 -15.25
C SER A 471 -0.14 12.90 -16.21
N GLY A 472 -0.66 13.07 -17.42
CA GLY A 472 -0.06 13.91 -18.48
C GLY A 472 -1.03 14.94 -19.04
N ALA A 473 -0.61 15.71 -20.04
CA ALA A 473 -1.43 16.78 -20.64
C ALA A 473 -2.78 16.30 -21.22
N LEU A 474 -2.88 15.00 -21.53
CA LEU A 474 -4.09 14.37 -22.07
C LEU A 474 -5.09 13.95 -20.98
N TRP A 475 -4.74 14.10 -19.71
CA TRP A 475 -5.58 13.84 -18.55
C TRP A 475 -5.60 15.06 -17.61
N SER A 476 -6.77 15.61 -17.33
CA SER A 476 -6.88 16.84 -16.51
C SER A 476 -6.74 16.58 -15.00
N GLY A 477 -6.89 15.32 -14.57
CA GLY A 477 -6.60 14.89 -13.21
C GLY A 477 -5.10 14.86 -12.93
N ARG A 478 -4.74 15.08 -11.67
CA ARG A 478 -3.39 14.86 -11.15
C ARG A 478 -3.40 13.47 -10.55
N LYS A 479 -2.44 12.57 -10.82
CA LYS A 479 -2.48 11.14 -10.41
C LYS A 479 -3.35 10.24 -11.31
N LEU A 480 -3.17 8.93 -11.13
CA LEU A 480 -3.84 7.85 -11.86
C LEU A 480 -3.77 6.58 -11.02
N HIS A 481 -4.90 6.05 -10.52
CA HIS A 481 -4.84 4.93 -9.57
C HIS A 481 -5.83 3.79 -9.77
N THR A 482 -6.82 3.96 -10.67
CA THR A 482 -7.66 2.86 -11.13
C THR A 482 -7.75 2.84 -12.66
N LEU A 483 -7.79 1.63 -13.24
CA LEU A 483 -7.99 1.35 -14.65
C LEU A 483 -8.94 0.17 -14.81
N ASN A 484 -10.03 0.37 -15.55
CA ASN A 484 -10.93 -0.72 -15.93
C ASN A 484 -11.56 -0.48 -17.30
N GLU A 485 -11.99 -1.57 -17.94
CA GLU A 485 -12.70 -1.56 -19.22
C GLU A 485 -13.89 -2.53 -19.14
N ALA A 486 -15.01 -2.15 -19.77
CA ALA A 486 -16.07 -3.09 -20.13
C ALA A 486 -16.90 -2.54 -21.30
N GLY A 487 -17.27 -3.43 -22.22
CA GLY A 487 -18.22 -3.12 -23.29
C GLY A 487 -17.73 -2.05 -24.28
N GLY A 488 -16.42 -1.93 -24.48
CA GLY A 488 -15.81 -0.93 -25.36
C GLY A 488 -15.62 0.44 -24.69
N LEU A 489 -15.92 0.56 -23.40
CA LEU A 489 -15.71 1.76 -22.60
C LEU A 489 -14.60 1.52 -21.58
N GLU A 490 -13.66 2.45 -21.51
CA GLU A 490 -12.54 2.43 -20.58
C GLU A 490 -12.62 3.60 -19.62
N PHE A 491 -12.21 3.36 -18.38
CA PHE A 491 -12.31 4.29 -17.27
C PHE A 491 -11.01 4.36 -16.49
N ILE A 492 -10.69 5.58 -16.05
CA ILE A 492 -9.60 5.90 -15.14
C ILE A 492 -10.07 6.91 -14.11
N ASP A 493 -9.22 7.23 -13.14
CA ASP A 493 -9.45 8.34 -12.22
C ASP A 493 -8.17 9.13 -11.93
N GLY A 494 -8.34 10.24 -11.20
CA GLY A 494 -7.24 11.13 -10.85
C GLY A 494 -7.70 12.20 -9.87
N SER A 495 -6.79 12.65 -9.02
CA SER A 495 -7.07 13.70 -8.04
C SER A 495 -7.35 15.03 -8.74
N ALA A 496 -8.27 15.79 -8.17
CA ALA A 496 -8.78 17.04 -8.69
C ALA A 496 -8.70 18.15 -7.64
N ILE A 497 -8.98 19.38 -8.08
CA ILE A 497 -9.18 20.53 -7.18
C ILE A 497 -10.67 20.86 -7.22
N ALA A 498 -11.32 20.89 -6.07
CA ALA A 498 -12.73 21.28 -5.92
C ALA A 498 -12.89 22.49 -4.99
N PRO A 499 -12.95 23.73 -5.51
CA PRO A 499 -13.15 24.92 -4.70
C PRO A 499 -14.57 24.97 -4.14
N ARG A 500 -14.73 25.25 -2.83
CA ARG A 500 -16.03 25.27 -2.16
C ARG A 500 -16.97 26.38 -2.67
N TRP A 501 -16.41 27.50 -3.14
CA TRP A 501 -17.19 28.63 -3.67
C TRP A 501 -17.72 28.42 -5.10
N LYS A 502 -17.29 27.36 -5.81
CA LYS A 502 -17.78 27.04 -7.15
C LYS A 502 -18.90 25.99 -7.15
N GLN A 503 -19.36 25.54 -5.98
CA GLN A 503 -20.51 24.64 -5.88
C GLN A 503 -21.71 25.31 -6.57
N LYS A 504 -22.14 24.72 -7.69
CA LYS A 504 -23.37 25.15 -8.36
C LYS A 504 -24.50 24.85 -7.38
N ARG A 505 -25.06 25.89 -6.76
CA ARG A 505 -26.37 25.81 -6.13
C ARG A 505 -27.34 25.38 -7.25
N GLN A 506 -27.76 24.11 -7.27
CA GLN A 506 -28.94 23.77 -8.06
C GLN A 506 -30.15 24.42 -7.37
N PRO A 507 -31.03 25.08 -8.15
CA PRO A 507 -32.21 25.76 -7.65
C PRO A 507 -33.23 24.81 -7.00
#